data_AF-A0A094HNN9-F1
#
_entry.id   AF-A0A094HNN9-F1
#
_cell.length_a   1.000
_cell.length_b   1.000
_cell.length_c   1.000
_cell.angle_alpha   90.00
_cell.angle_beta   90.00
_cell.angle_gamma   90.00
#
_symmetry.space_group_name_H-M   'P 1'
#
loop_
_entity.id
_entity.type
_entity.pdbx_description
1 polymer ?
#
loop_
_entity_poly.entity_id
_entity_poly.type
_entity_poly.pdbx_seq_one_letter_code
_entity_poly.pdbx_strand_id
1 'polypeptide(L)'
;ATTFRPSGAASPVSGQLYSYWAGALSDGVVVALVAPDGAQTLSVNFSDVPGLGSGTFSWTELYSGHTGSGVSVSASLGAHDIAIFKVVHGGSQTSVPTTTVPTMTVPTTTVPTTPGSTSTGKPCGAIWTQCGGQGWTGATCCQLGSTCKFSNDWYSQCL
;
A
#
# COMPACT_ATOMS: atom_id res chain seq x y z
N ALA A 1 -10.91 -17.17 9.69
CA ALA A 1 -9.64 -16.48 9.37
C ALA A 1 -8.57 -17.02 10.29
N THR A 2 -7.35 -17.19 9.77
CA THR A 2 -6.19 -17.73 10.47
C THR A 2 -5.09 -16.68 10.46
N THR A 3 -4.38 -16.51 11.57
CA THR A 3 -3.17 -15.68 11.60
C THR A 3 -2.06 -16.37 10.84
N PHE A 4 -1.16 -15.59 10.24
CA PHE A 4 0.06 -16.11 9.65
C PHE A 4 1.19 -15.12 9.84
N ARG A 5 2.42 -15.55 9.55
CA ARG A 5 3.59 -14.69 9.63
C ARG A 5 4.28 -14.69 8.27
N PRO A 6 4.22 -13.56 7.52
CA PRO A 6 4.99 -13.42 6.30
C PRO A 6 6.48 -13.59 6.55
N SER A 7 7.21 -13.99 5.53
CA SER A 7 8.67 -14.09 5.61
C SER A 7 9.27 -12.71 5.93
N GLY A 8 10.14 -12.65 6.93
CA GLY A 8 10.75 -11.39 7.38
C GLY A 8 9.88 -10.48 8.26
N ALA A 9 8.59 -10.80 8.49
CA ALA A 9 7.76 -10.04 9.41
C ALA A 9 8.22 -10.21 10.87
N ALA A 10 8.01 -9.17 11.69
CA ALA A 10 8.32 -9.19 13.11
C ALA A 10 7.61 -10.37 13.81
N SER A 11 8.27 -10.93 14.82
CA SER A 11 7.65 -11.97 15.64
C SER A 11 6.45 -11.38 16.39
N PRO A 12 5.36 -12.14 16.55
CA PRO A 12 4.20 -11.72 17.32
C PRO A 12 4.59 -11.40 18.76
N VAL A 13 4.11 -10.27 19.28
CA VAL A 13 4.33 -9.88 20.67
C VAL A 13 3.22 -10.47 21.53
N SER A 14 3.59 -11.12 22.63
CA SER A 14 2.64 -11.71 23.57
C SER A 14 1.69 -10.64 24.12
N GLY A 15 0.38 -10.80 23.89
CA GLY A 15 -0.65 -9.85 24.34
C GLY A 15 -1.07 -8.82 23.28
N GLN A 16 -0.45 -8.79 22.11
CA GLN A 16 -0.86 -7.91 21.00
C GLN A 16 -1.60 -8.71 19.91
N LEU A 17 -2.50 -8.03 19.20
CA LEU A 17 -3.16 -8.61 18.02
C LEU A 17 -2.12 -8.89 16.94
N TYR A 18 -2.24 -10.04 16.28
CA TYR A 18 -1.37 -10.36 15.15
C TYR A 18 -1.62 -9.38 14.00
N SER A 19 -0.54 -8.98 13.32
CA SER A 19 -0.62 -8.00 12.23
C SER A 19 -1.13 -8.58 10.91
N TYR A 20 -1.12 -9.91 10.73
CA TYR A 20 -1.44 -10.55 9.44
C TYR A 20 -2.44 -11.68 9.62
N TRP A 21 -3.55 -11.59 8.86
CA TRP A 21 -4.64 -12.57 8.87
C TRP A 21 -5.02 -12.95 7.46
N ALA A 22 -5.31 -14.24 7.25
CA ALA A 22 -5.81 -14.76 5.99
C ALA A 22 -7.11 -15.55 6.20
N GLY A 23 -8.07 -15.41 5.30
CA GLY A 23 -9.31 -16.18 5.31
C GLY A 23 -9.58 -16.76 3.92
N ALA A 24 -9.71 -18.07 3.82
CA ALA A 24 -10.08 -18.71 2.56
C ALA A 24 -11.48 -18.28 2.12
N LEU A 25 -11.62 -18.00 0.82
CA LEU A 25 -12.88 -17.81 0.12
C LEU A 25 -13.03 -18.91 -0.95
N SER A 26 -14.24 -19.11 -1.45
CA SER A 26 -14.49 -20.02 -2.58
C SER A 26 -13.78 -19.58 -3.87
N ASP A 27 -13.52 -18.29 -4.03
CA ASP A 27 -12.94 -17.66 -5.23
C ASP A 27 -11.56 -17.04 -4.99
N GLY A 28 -10.97 -17.22 -3.80
CA GLY A 28 -9.67 -16.63 -3.46
C GLY A 28 -9.41 -16.60 -1.96
N VAL A 29 -8.78 -15.53 -1.48
CA VAL A 29 -8.43 -15.34 -0.07
C VAL A 29 -8.64 -13.88 0.34
N VAL A 30 -9.19 -13.67 1.53
CA VAL A 30 -9.16 -12.36 2.20
C VAL A 30 -7.87 -12.25 2.99
N VAL A 31 -7.16 -11.14 2.82
CA VAL A 31 -5.95 -10.80 3.58
C VAL A 31 -6.24 -9.55 4.39
N ALA A 32 -5.92 -9.55 5.69
CA ALA A 32 -6.02 -8.37 6.53
C ALA A 32 -4.68 -8.00 7.15
N LEU A 33 -4.37 -6.70 7.11
CA LEU A 33 -3.20 -6.07 7.69
C LEU A 33 -3.67 -5.22 8.87
N VAL A 34 -3.16 -5.49 10.07
CA VAL A 34 -3.59 -4.85 11.32
C VAL A 34 -2.42 -4.14 11.96
N ALA A 35 -2.59 -2.85 12.28
CA ALA A 35 -1.65 -2.03 13.02
C ALA A 35 -2.11 -1.87 14.48
N PRO A 36 -1.80 -2.84 15.36
CA PRO A 36 -2.37 -2.90 16.71
C PRO A 36 -1.94 -1.77 17.65
N ASP A 37 -0.71 -1.26 17.55
CA ASP A 37 -0.13 -0.42 18.62
C ASP A 37 0.49 0.90 18.13
N GLY A 38 0.58 1.08 16.81
CA GLY A 38 1.21 2.26 16.23
C GLY A 38 1.07 2.31 14.72
N ALA A 39 1.16 3.52 14.19
CA ALA A 39 1.12 3.75 12.76
C ALA A 39 2.32 3.09 12.08
N GLN A 40 2.06 2.30 11.05
CA GLN A 40 3.06 1.50 10.37
C GLN A 40 2.62 1.15 8.95
N THR A 41 3.60 0.92 8.08
CA THR A 41 3.33 0.35 6.76
C THR A 41 3.53 -1.16 6.82
N LEU A 42 2.47 -1.90 6.56
CA LEU A 42 2.49 -3.36 6.47
C LEU A 42 2.44 -3.79 5.02
N SER A 43 3.13 -4.88 4.71
CA SER A 43 3.16 -5.45 3.37
C SER A 43 3.21 -6.97 3.47
N VAL A 44 2.58 -7.65 2.51
CA VAL A 44 2.58 -9.10 2.45
C VAL A 44 2.65 -9.60 1.01
N ASN A 45 3.57 -10.53 0.77
CA ASN A 45 3.66 -11.25 -0.48
C ASN A 45 2.63 -12.39 -0.50
N PHE A 46 1.97 -12.59 -1.64
CA PHE A 46 0.95 -13.63 -1.79
C PHE A 46 1.51 -15.05 -1.68
N SER A 47 2.80 -15.24 -1.95
CA SER A 47 3.51 -16.51 -1.70
C SER A 47 3.45 -16.95 -0.24
N ASP A 48 3.39 -15.99 0.68
CA ASP A 48 3.41 -16.23 2.12
C ASP A 48 1.99 -16.36 2.69
N VAL A 49 0.97 -16.07 1.88
CA VAL A 49 -0.42 -16.15 2.29
C VAL A 49 -0.91 -17.59 2.13
N PRO A 50 -1.42 -18.21 3.21
CA PRO A 50 -1.99 -19.55 3.13
C PRO A 50 -3.15 -19.61 2.12
N GLY A 51 -3.04 -20.50 1.14
CA GLY A 51 -4.09 -20.76 0.15
C GLY A 51 -4.00 -19.95 -1.16
N LEU A 52 -3.11 -18.97 -1.28
CA LEU A 52 -2.86 -18.26 -2.55
C LEU A 52 -1.71 -18.91 -3.34
N GLY A 53 -0.56 -19.11 -2.70
CA GLY A 53 0.66 -19.58 -3.37
C GLY A 53 1.38 -18.48 -4.15
N SER A 54 2.39 -18.85 -4.95
CA SER A 54 3.12 -17.90 -5.77
C SER A 54 2.38 -17.57 -7.06
N GLY A 55 2.39 -16.30 -7.46
CA GLY A 55 1.71 -15.85 -8.68
C GLY A 55 1.35 -14.39 -8.63
N THR A 56 0.81 -13.90 -9.74
CA THR A 56 0.19 -12.57 -9.80
C THR A 56 -1.31 -12.74 -9.58
N PHE A 57 -1.86 -11.94 -8.68
CA PHE A 57 -3.27 -11.98 -8.29
C PHE A 57 -3.90 -10.61 -8.45
N SER A 58 -5.21 -10.60 -8.67
CA SER A 58 -6.01 -9.38 -8.62
C SER A 58 -6.51 -9.18 -7.19
N TRP A 59 -6.49 -7.94 -6.72
CA TRP A 59 -6.95 -7.62 -5.38
C TRP A 59 -7.81 -6.38 -5.35
N THR A 60 -8.67 -6.31 -4.33
CA THR A 60 -9.54 -5.17 -4.03
C THR A 60 -9.46 -4.86 -2.55
N GLU A 61 -9.05 -3.65 -2.20
CA GLU A 61 -9.15 -3.15 -0.83
C GLU A 61 -10.64 -2.88 -0.51
N LEU A 62 -11.17 -3.58 0.49
CA LEU A 62 -12.61 -3.60 0.77
C LEU A 62 -13.13 -2.30 1.40
N TYR A 63 -12.27 -1.52 2.05
CA TYR A 63 -12.67 -0.25 2.63
C TYR A 63 -12.74 0.87 1.58
N SER A 64 -11.66 1.04 0.81
CA SER A 64 -11.54 2.12 -0.18
C SER A 64 -12.13 1.77 -1.55
N GLY A 65 -12.29 0.48 -1.85
CA GLY A 65 -12.63 -0.02 -3.18
C GLY A 65 -11.45 -0.03 -4.17
N HIS A 66 -10.24 0.35 -3.74
CA HIS A 66 -9.08 0.38 -4.63
C HIS A 66 -8.74 -1.03 -5.13
N THR A 67 -8.59 -1.17 -6.44
CA THR A 67 -8.22 -2.42 -7.08
C THR A 67 -6.80 -2.37 -7.61
N GLY A 68 -6.12 -3.50 -7.62
CA GLY A 68 -4.83 -3.64 -8.27
C GLY A 68 -4.54 -5.09 -8.66
N SER A 69 -3.36 -5.29 -9.23
CA SER A 69 -2.83 -6.62 -9.50
C SER A 69 -1.35 -6.67 -9.18
N GLY A 70 -0.88 -7.78 -8.66
CA GLY A 70 0.53 -7.94 -8.32
C GLY A 70 0.83 -9.23 -7.59
N VAL A 71 2.02 -9.28 -7.00
CA VAL A 71 2.48 -10.40 -6.17
C VAL A 71 2.36 -10.13 -4.67
N SER A 72 1.91 -8.93 -4.31
CA SER A 72 1.79 -8.46 -2.93
C SER A 72 0.74 -7.36 -2.79
N VAL A 73 0.35 -7.08 -1.53
CA VAL A 73 -0.39 -5.88 -1.12
C VAL A 73 0.36 -5.17 0.00
N SER A 74 0.20 -3.86 0.09
CA SER A 74 0.72 -3.04 1.19
C SER A 74 -0.30 -1.98 1.61
N ALA A 75 -0.25 -1.60 2.89
CA ALA A 75 -1.09 -0.55 3.45
C ALA A 75 -0.29 0.27 4.46
N SER A 76 -0.48 1.59 4.42
CA SER A 76 0.00 2.51 5.46
C SER A 76 -1.15 2.77 6.42
N LEU A 77 -1.03 2.26 7.64
CA LEU A 77 -2.10 2.22 8.63
C LEU A 77 -1.82 3.20 9.77
N GLY A 78 -2.88 3.81 10.29
CA GLY A 78 -2.84 4.54 11.55
C GLY A 78 -2.63 3.63 12.76
N ALA A 79 -2.51 4.22 13.95
CA ALA A 79 -2.55 3.43 15.18
C ALA A 79 -3.95 2.82 15.37
N HIS A 80 -4.01 1.54 15.71
CA HIS A 80 -5.24 0.77 15.89
C HIS A 80 -6.09 0.63 14.62
N ASP A 81 -5.45 0.66 13.45
CA ASP A 81 -6.12 0.64 12.14
C ASP A 81 -5.93 -0.70 11.40
N ILE A 82 -6.77 -0.94 10.39
CA ILE A 82 -6.82 -2.19 9.61
C ILE A 82 -7.12 -1.94 8.13
N ALA A 83 -6.36 -2.60 7.25
CA ALA A 83 -6.69 -2.73 5.83
C ALA A 83 -7.08 -4.17 5.49
N ILE A 84 -8.11 -4.33 4.67
CA ILE A 84 -8.63 -5.63 4.26
C ILE A 84 -8.65 -5.71 2.74
N PHE A 85 -8.05 -6.76 2.19
CA PHE A 85 -7.92 -7.01 0.76
C PHE A 85 -8.63 -8.32 0.41
N LYS A 86 -9.54 -8.28 -0.57
CA LYS A 86 -10.00 -9.50 -1.26
C LYS A 86 -9.03 -9.80 -2.39
N VAL A 87 -8.41 -10.97 -2.39
CA VAL A 87 -7.44 -11.43 -3.39
C VAL A 87 -8.03 -12.61 -4.13
N VAL A 88 -8.03 -12.57 -5.46
CA VAL A 88 -8.57 -13.63 -6.33
C VAL A 88 -7.57 -14.01 -7.42
N HIS A 89 -7.65 -15.24 -7.90
CA HIS A 89 -6.86 -15.68 -9.05
C HIS A 89 -7.30 -14.88 -10.28
N GLY A 90 -6.39 -14.02 -10.78
CA GLY A 90 -6.65 -13.20 -11.96
C GLY A 90 -6.72 -14.07 -13.22
N GLY A 91 -7.82 -13.98 -13.95
CA GLY A 91 -7.86 -14.41 -15.34
C GLY A 91 -6.75 -13.71 -16.15
N SER A 92 -6.11 -14.49 -17.02
CA SER A 92 -4.99 -14.10 -17.89
C SER A 92 -5.12 -12.72 -18.54
N GLN A 93 -4.08 -11.89 -18.33
CA GLN A 93 -3.52 -10.85 -19.19
C GLN A 93 -4.32 -9.57 -19.50
N THR A 94 -3.94 -8.48 -18.82
CA THR A 94 -3.41 -7.29 -19.51
C THR A 94 -2.19 -6.83 -18.73
N SER A 95 -1.02 -7.00 -19.33
CA SER A 95 0.23 -6.44 -18.83
C SER A 95 0.09 -4.91 -18.79
N VAL A 96 0.01 -4.31 -17.61
CA VAL A 96 0.58 -2.98 -17.44
C VAL A 96 2.09 -3.23 -17.32
N PRO A 97 2.94 -2.65 -18.19
CA PRO A 97 4.36 -2.89 -18.08
C PRO A 97 4.83 -2.31 -16.74
N THR A 98 5.34 -3.17 -15.87
CA THR A 98 6.26 -2.77 -14.82
C THR A 98 7.47 -2.18 -15.55
N THR A 99 7.56 -0.85 -15.64
CA THR A 99 8.84 -0.22 -15.92
C THR A 99 9.74 -0.55 -14.76
N THR A 100 10.67 -1.48 -14.99
CA THR A 100 11.84 -1.69 -14.16
C THR A 100 12.54 -0.35 -14.05
N VAL A 101 12.33 0.38 -12.96
CA VAL A 101 13.26 1.44 -12.57
C VAL A 101 14.57 0.71 -12.28
N PRO A 102 15.66 0.97 -13.02
CA PRO A 102 16.93 0.30 -12.72
C PRO A 102 17.32 0.68 -11.29
N THR A 103 17.51 -0.34 -10.45
CA THR A 103 18.17 -0.20 -9.16
C THR A 103 19.61 0.23 -9.43
N MET A 104 19.88 1.55 -9.38
CA MET A 104 21.24 2.00 -9.09
C MET A 104 21.48 1.75 -7.61
N THR A 105 22.57 1.05 -7.32
CA THR A 105 23.08 0.77 -5.98
C THR A 105 23.19 2.09 -5.21
N VAL A 106 22.26 2.32 -4.27
CA VAL A 106 22.38 3.41 -3.30
C VAL A 106 23.44 2.97 -2.29
N PRO A 107 24.54 3.72 -2.09
CA PRO A 107 25.50 3.42 -1.04
C PRO A 107 24.82 3.63 0.31
N THR A 108 25.02 2.67 1.21
CA THR A 108 24.59 2.71 2.60
C THR A 108 25.14 3.97 3.25
N THR A 109 24.28 4.97 3.48
CA THR A 109 24.62 6.11 4.34
C THR A 109 23.80 5.96 5.61
N THR A 110 24.50 5.65 6.69
CA THR A 110 24.01 5.65 8.07
C THR A 110 23.18 6.89 8.34
N VAL A 111 21.95 6.71 8.84
CA VAL A 111 21.05 7.77 9.30
C VAL A 111 21.73 8.56 10.42
N PRO A 112 21.99 9.87 10.26
CA PRO A 112 21.96 10.79 11.37
C PRO A 112 20.52 11.28 11.55
N THR A 113 20.15 11.43 12.80
CA THR A 113 18.92 12.05 13.29
C THR A 113 18.60 13.40 12.62
N THR A 114 17.30 13.66 12.46
CA THR A 114 16.60 14.89 12.06
C THR A 114 17.40 16.19 12.28
N PRO A 115 17.40 17.14 11.32
CA PRO A 115 16.31 18.11 11.20
C PRO A 115 15.93 18.43 9.74
N GLY A 116 14.76 19.05 9.56
CA GLY A 116 14.10 19.18 8.26
C GLY A 116 14.78 20.07 7.21
N SER A 117 14.10 20.06 6.06
CA SER A 117 13.98 21.11 5.03
C SER A 117 14.48 20.78 3.63
N THR A 118 13.62 21.23 2.69
CA THR A 118 13.93 21.79 1.37
C THR A 118 14.49 20.84 0.33
N SER A 119 13.58 20.15 -0.39
CA SER A 119 13.77 19.95 -1.81
C SER A 119 12.90 20.96 -2.56
N THR A 120 13.48 21.54 -3.61
CA THR A 120 12.92 22.53 -4.51
C THR A 120 11.75 21.94 -5.30
N GLY A 121 10.65 21.66 -4.62
CA GLY A 121 9.40 21.16 -5.16
C GLY A 121 8.36 22.27 -5.15
N LYS A 122 7.56 22.36 -6.20
CA LYS A 122 6.34 23.18 -6.19
C LYS A 122 5.62 22.96 -4.85
N PRO A 123 5.12 24.02 -4.18
CA PRO A 123 4.47 23.86 -2.89
C PRO A 123 3.35 22.84 -3.03
N CYS A 124 3.23 21.92 -2.07
CA CYS A 124 2.13 20.96 -2.08
C CYS A 124 0.80 21.69 -2.23
N GLY A 125 -0.07 21.14 -3.05
CA GLY A 125 -1.37 21.70 -3.37
C GLY A 125 -2.16 21.93 -2.09
N ALA A 126 -2.82 23.09 -2.01
CA ALA A 126 -3.70 23.37 -0.89
C ALA A 126 -4.88 22.39 -0.86
N ILE A 127 -5.52 22.24 0.29
CA ILE A 127 -6.78 21.51 0.38
C ILE A 127 -7.77 22.09 -0.66
N TRP A 128 -8.49 21.21 -1.34
CA TRP A 128 -9.37 21.46 -2.49
C TRP A 128 -8.69 21.78 -3.83
N THR A 129 -7.36 21.76 -3.92
CA THR A 129 -6.65 21.96 -5.20
C THR A 129 -6.38 20.67 -5.95
N GLN A 130 -6.14 20.78 -7.26
CA GLN A 130 -5.78 19.63 -8.08
C GLN A 130 -4.38 19.13 -7.72
N CYS A 131 -4.29 17.84 -7.46
CA CYS A 131 -3.06 17.13 -7.09
C CYS A 131 -2.70 16.02 -8.08
N GLY A 132 -3.51 15.79 -9.10
CA GLY A 132 -3.26 14.74 -10.07
C GLY A 132 -4.23 14.76 -11.24
N GLY A 133 -3.96 13.91 -12.21
CA GLY A 133 -4.71 13.84 -13.47
C GLY A 133 -3.80 13.78 -14.68
N GLN A 134 -4.27 13.13 -15.74
CA GLN A 134 -3.58 13.02 -17.02
C GLN A 134 -3.34 14.42 -17.60
N GLY A 135 -2.06 14.78 -17.77
CA GLY A 135 -1.62 16.09 -18.24
C GLY A 135 -1.38 17.15 -17.15
N TRP A 136 -1.58 16.81 -15.86
CA TRP A 136 -1.33 17.74 -14.75
C TRP A 136 0.18 17.96 -14.53
N THR A 137 0.62 19.23 -14.57
CA THR A 137 2.01 19.66 -14.34
C THR A 137 2.21 20.45 -13.05
N GLY A 138 1.17 20.47 -12.21
CA GLY A 138 1.16 21.15 -10.92
C GLY A 138 1.72 20.29 -9.79
N ALA A 139 1.41 20.67 -8.55
CA ALA A 139 1.83 19.91 -7.37
C ALA A 139 1.11 18.56 -7.33
N THR A 140 1.84 17.49 -7.01
CA THR A 140 1.28 16.13 -6.85
C THR A 140 1.10 15.70 -5.40
N CYS A 141 1.70 16.46 -4.49
CA CYS A 141 1.51 16.32 -3.05
C CYS A 141 0.46 17.30 -2.54
N CYS A 142 -0.18 16.95 -1.42
CA CYS A 142 -1.14 17.79 -0.71
C CYS A 142 -0.54 18.33 0.58
N GLN A 143 -1.05 19.44 1.07
CA GLN A 143 -0.67 20.00 2.37
C GLN A 143 -0.87 18.97 3.49
N LEU A 144 -0.04 19.07 4.54
CA LEU A 144 -0.17 18.24 5.74
C LEU A 144 -1.61 18.31 6.29
N GLY A 145 -2.24 17.15 6.47
CA GLY A 145 -3.64 17.04 6.87
C GLY A 145 -4.63 16.82 5.73
N SER A 146 -4.17 16.78 4.47
CA SER A 146 -4.97 16.43 3.28
C SER A 146 -4.26 15.40 2.41
N THR A 147 -5.03 14.56 1.71
CA THR A 147 -4.56 13.46 0.86
C THR A 147 -5.07 13.66 -0.57
N CYS A 148 -4.24 13.32 -1.56
CA CYS A 148 -4.66 13.41 -2.96
C CYS A 148 -5.70 12.31 -3.27
N LYS A 149 -6.96 12.69 -3.43
CA LYS A 149 -8.08 11.81 -3.76
C LYS A 149 -8.34 11.83 -5.27
N PHE A 150 -8.32 10.65 -5.88
CA PHE A 150 -8.66 10.47 -7.28
C PHE A 150 -10.15 10.77 -7.52
N SER A 151 -10.47 11.51 -8.59
CA SER A 151 -11.85 11.75 -9.02
C SER A 151 -12.11 11.18 -10.42
N ASN A 152 -11.22 11.42 -11.38
CA ASN A 152 -11.26 10.86 -12.72
C ASN A 152 -9.86 10.89 -13.36
N ASP A 153 -9.73 10.30 -14.56
CA ASP A 153 -8.44 10.14 -15.24
C ASP A 153 -7.68 11.45 -15.45
N TRP A 154 -8.37 12.59 -15.57
CA TRP A 154 -7.78 13.92 -15.78
C TRP A 154 -7.74 14.77 -14.50
N TYR A 155 -8.26 14.27 -13.36
CA TYR A 155 -8.40 15.08 -12.16
C TYR A 155 -8.38 14.29 -10.84
N SER A 156 -7.48 14.70 -9.94
CA SER A 156 -7.43 14.30 -8.53
C SER A 156 -7.35 15.55 -7.66
N GLN A 157 -7.98 15.54 -6.48
CA GLN A 157 -8.09 16.70 -5.58
C GLN A 157 -7.53 16.41 -4.18
N CYS A 158 -6.84 17.38 -3.58
CA CYS A 158 -6.44 17.31 -2.18
C CYS A 158 -7.64 17.43 -1.25
N LEU A 159 -7.91 16.40 -0.44
CA LEU A 159 -8.98 16.35 0.56
C LEU A 159 -8.46 15.94 1.92
#